data_AF-A0A413Q971-F1
#
_entry.id   AF-A0A413Q971-F1
#
_cell.length_a   1.000
_cell.length_b   1.000
_cell.length_c   1.000
_cell.angle_alpha   90.00
_cell.angle_beta   90.00
_cell.angle_gamma   90.00
#
_symmetry.space_group_name_H-M   'P 1'
#
loop_
_entity.id
_entity.type
_entity.pdbx_description
1 polymer ?
#
loop_
_entity_poly.entity_id
_entity_poly.type
_entity_poly.pdbx_seq_one_letter_code
_entity_poly.pdbx_strand_id
1 'polypeptide(L)'
;MRERNKINMYFIISELCLIIFPSTFLFMPITNSDTFCYARYVTVAIGIVFWMSGFLGYGILIYLYLTKMKTRKTQRKCYIFSNSIVSVADIVFVIGILGMITSCLLSMSSTYMRYLCLFIIVSSLNTHLLYSRKYIRE
;
A
#
# COMPACT_ATOMS: atom_id res chain seq x y z
N MET A 1 -2.29 -3.34 29.66
CA MET A 1 -1.49 -4.11 28.69
C MET A 1 -2.32 -4.76 27.58
N ARG A 2 -3.50 -5.33 27.87
CA ARG A 2 -4.34 -6.07 26.89
C ARG A 2 -4.80 -5.24 25.67
N GLU A 3 -5.14 -3.96 25.84
CA GLU A 3 -5.59 -3.10 24.73
C GLU A 3 -4.46 -2.67 23.78
N ARG A 4 -3.25 -2.43 24.31
CA ARG A 4 -2.07 -2.11 23.48
C ARG A 4 -1.69 -3.27 22.55
N ASN A 5 -1.79 -4.51 23.04
CA ASN A 5 -1.53 -5.69 22.21
C ASN A 5 -2.58 -5.87 21.10
N LYS A 6 -3.84 -5.52 21.35
CA LYS A 6 -4.89 -5.54 20.31
C LYS A 6 -4.62 -4.52 19.21
N ILE A 7 -4.24 -3.29 19.57
CA ILE A 7 -3.91 -2.23 18.60
C ILE A 7 -2.70 -2.62 17.74
N ASN A 8 -1.65 -3.19 18.35
CA ASN A 8 -0.49 -3.70 17.61
C ASN A 8 -0.88 -4.83 16.65
N MET A 9 -1.76 -5.75 17.06
CA MET A 9 -2.24 -6.84 16.21
C MET A 9 -3.02 -6.30 15.00
N TYR A 10 -3.95 -5.37 15.20
CA TYR A 10 -4.68 -4.72 14.09
C TYR A 10 -3.75 -3.99 13.14
N PHE A 11 -2.68 -3.37 13.65
CA PHE A 11 -1.69 -2.73 12.79
C PHE A 11 -0.91 -3.71 11.94
N ILE A 12 -0.43 -4.82 12.51
CA ILE A 12 0.26 -5.86 11.75
C ILE A 12 -0.66 -6.42 10.65
N ILE A 13 -1.95 -6.62 10.95
CA ILE A 13 -2.93 -7.05 9.95
C ILE A 13 -3.09 -6.00 8.84
N SER A 14 -3.18 -4.72 9.20
CA SER A 14 -3.27 -3.62 8.23
C SER A 14 -2.01 -3.52 7.35
N GLU A 15 -0.82 -3.69 7.93
CA GLU A 15 0.45 -3.72 7.22
C GLU A 15 0.51 -4.88 6.20
N LEU A 16 0.16 -6.10 6.63
CA LEU A 16 0.09 -7.26 5.74
C LEU A 16 -0.91 -7.06 4.59
N CYS A 17 -2.11 -6.54 4.89
CA CYS A 17 -3.09 -6.22 3.86
C CYS A 17 -2.58 -5.18 2.85
N LEU A 18 -1.88 -4.14 3.32
CA LEU A 18 -1.35 -3.07 2.48
C LEU A 18 -0.10 -3.46 1.69
N ILE A 19 0.55 -4.59 2.01
CA ILE A 19 1.59 -5.24 1.20
C ILE A 19 0.97 -6.16 0.14
N ILE A 20 -0.06 -6.92 0.52
CA ILE A 20 -0.78 -7.81 -0.40
C ILE A 20 -1.49 -7.00 -1.50
N PHE A 21 -2.05 -5.85 -1.14
CA PHE A 21 -2.77 -4.97 -2.06
C PHE A 21 -1.96 -4.56 -3.31
N PRO A 22 -0.79 -3.91 -3.21
CA PRO A 22 0.00 -3.58 -4.40
C PRO A 22 0.51 -4.84 -5.10
N SER A 23 0.81 -5.91 -4.37
CA SER A 23 1.34 -7.16 -4.94
C SER A 23 0.40 -7.77 -6.00
N THR A 24 -0.91 -7.51 -5.94
CA THR A 24 -1.85 -7.97 -6.98
C THR A 24 -1.57 -7.38 -8.35
N PHE A 25 -0.97 -6.19 -8.44
CA PHE A 25 -0.59 -5.58 -9.73
C PHE A 25 0.46 -6.41 -10.48
N LEU A 26 1.34 -7.12 -9.76
CA LEU A 26 2.36 -7.98 -10.38
C LEU A 26 1.74 -9.21 -11.08
N PHE A 27 0.51 -9.60 -10.70
CA PHE A 27 -0.18 -10.75 -11.28
C PHE A 27 -1.12 -10.39 -12.44
N MET A 28 -1.48 -9.11 -12.63
CA MET A 28 -2.24 -8.65 -13.81
C MET A 28 -1.63 -9.00 -15.18
N PRO A 29 -0.31 -9.02 -15.42
CA PRO A 29 0.22 -9.43 -16.72
C PRO A 29 -0.06 -10.91 -17.04
N ILE A 30 -0.27 -11.77 -16.04
CA ILE A 30 -0.55 -13.20 -16.21
C ILE A 30 -1.97 -13.43 -16.75
N THR A 31 -2.90 -12.51 -16.45
CA THR A 31 -4.29 -12.58 -16.92
C THR A 31 -4.47 -12.19 -18.39
N ASN A 32 -3.42 -11.70 -19.05
CA ASN A 32 -3.44 -11.37 -20.48
C ASN A 32 -3.00 -12.54 -21.37
N SER A 33 -2.83 -13.75 -20.82
CA SER A 33 -2.47 -14.95 -21.59
C SER A 33 -3.67 -15.50 -22.37
N ASP A 34 -3.43 -16.03 -23.58
CA ASP A 34 -4.43 -16.40 -24.61
C ASP A 34 -5.43 -17.50 -24.19
N THR A 35 -5.34 -18.03 -22.98
CA THR A 35 -6.27 -19.03 -22.42
C THR A 35 -7.48 -18.37 -21.78
N PHE A 36 -8.42 -17.91 -22.61
CA PHE A 36 -9.59 -17.11 -22.25
C PHE A 36 -10.38 -17.58 -21.01
N CYS A 37 -10.54 -18.90 -20.80
CA CYS A 37 -11.32 -19.41 -19.66
C CYS A 37 -10.52 -19.34 -18.35
N TYR A 38 -9.28 -19.83 -18.35
CA TYR A 38 -8.40 -19.81 -17.17
C TYR A 38 -8.02 -18.38 -16.77
N ALA A 39 -7.72 -17.52 -17.75
CA ALA A 39 -7.42 -16.11 -17.54
C ALA A 39 -8.56 -15.38 -16.80
N ARG A 40 -9.83 -15.64 -17.15
CA ARG A 40 -10.99 -15.02 -16.48
C ARG A 40 -11.10 -15.40 -15.01
N TYR A 41 -10.95 -16.68 -14.67
CA TYR A 41 -11.01 -17.12 -13.27
C TYR A 41 -9.87 -16.51 -12.44
N VAL A 42 -8.66 -16.44 -13.00
CA VAL A 42 -7.50 -15.83 -12.35
C VAL A 42 -7.70 -14.33 -12.15
N THR A 43 -8.25 -13.60 -13.14
CA THR A 43 -8.58 -12.17 -12.99
C THR A 43 -9.59 -11.92 -11.88
N VAL A 44 -10.65 -12.74 -11.82
CA VAL A 44 -11.67 -12.60 -10.78
C VAL A 44 -11.06 -12.89 -9.40
N ALA A 45 -10.25 -13.93 -9.26
CA ALA A 45 -9.56 -14.24 -8.01
C ALA A 45 -8.63 -13.11 -7.55
N ILE A 46 -7.79 -12.57 -8.45
CA ILE A 46 -6.91 -11.43 -8.16
C ILE A 46 -7.72 -10.19 -7.79
N GLY A 47 -8.83 -9.93 -8.49
CA GLY A 47 -9.74 -8.82 -8.20
C GLY A 47 -10.37 -8.91 -6.81
N ILE A 48 -10.79 -10.11 -6.39
CA ILE A 48 -11.32 -10.34 -5.04
C ILE A 48 -10.24 -10.05 -4.00
N VAL A 49 -9.01 -10.56 -4.18
CA VAL A 49 -7.89 -10.30 -3.27
C VAL A 49 -7.56 -8.81 -3.22
N PHE A 50 -7.56 -8.12 -4.36
CA PHE A 50 -7.32 -6.68 -4.44
C PHE A 50 -8.33 -5.89 -3.62
N TRP A 51 -9.63 -6.12 -3.83
CA TRP A 51 -10.68 -5.40 -3.10
C TRP A 51 -10.66 -5.74 -1.61
N MET A 52 -10.55 -7.02 -1.25
CA MET A 52 -10.55 -7.45 0.15
C MET A 52 -9.35 -6.89 0.92
N SER A 53 -8.14 -6.97 0.34
CA SER A 53 -6.93 -6.42 0.97
C SER A 53 -6.97 -4.90 1.09
N GLY A 54 -7.49 -4.20 0.07
CA GLY A 54 -7.69 -2.75 0.11
C GLY A 54 -8.69 -2.32 1.18
N PHE A 55 -9.90 -2.89 1.18
CA PHE A 55 -10.94 -2.52 2.15
C PHE A 55 -10.53 -2.84 3.59
N LEU A 56 -9.93 -4.01 3.84
CA LEU A 56 -9.47 -4.38 5.17
C LEU A 56 -8.28 -3.52 5.62
N GLY A 57 -7.26 -3.34 4.77
CA GLY A 57 -6.06 -2.57 5.09
C GLY A 57 -6.37 -1.12 5.42
N TYR A 58 -7.04 -0.39 4.51
CA TYR A 58 -7.41 1.00 4.73
C TYR A 58 -8.51 1.16 5.77
N GLY A 59 -9.48 0.24 5.84
CA GLY A 59 -10.55 0.27 6.83
C GLY A 59 -10.03 0.18 8.27
N ILE A 60 -9.10 -0.75 8.53
CA ILE A 60 -8.44 -0.87 9.84
C ILE A 60 -7.60 0.38 10.14
N LEU A 61 -6.90 0.92 9.14
CA LEU A 61 -6.06 2.11 9.31
C LEU A 61 -6.91 3.34 9.68
N ILE A 62 -8.07 3.52 9.04
CA ILE A 62 -9.05 4.57 9.35
C ILE A 62 -9.68 4.34 10.73
N TYR A 63 -10.04 3.10 11.07
CA TYR A 63 -10.62 2.77 12.38
C TYR A 63 -9.64 3.11 13.52
N LEU A 64 -8.36 2.71 13.37
CA LEU A 64 -7.31 3.04 14.33
C LEU A 64 -7.10 4.57 14.44
N TYR A 65 -7.18 5.28 13.31
CA TYR A 65 -7.11 6.74 13.27
C TYR A 65 -8.24 7.39 14.06
N LEU A 66 -9.50 7.02 13.80
CA LEU A 66 -10.67 7.60 14.48
C LEU A 66 -10.67 7.29 15.98
N THR A 67 -10.27 6.08 16.35
CA THR A 67 -10.17 5.65 17.76
C THR A 67 -9.11 6.45 18.52
N LYS A 68 -7.97 6.75 17.88
CA LYS A 68 -6.94 7.62 18.48
C LYS A 68 -7.28 9.11 18.46
N MET A 69 -8.01 9.58 17.44
CA MET A 69 -8.44 10.98 17.37
C MET A 69 -9.42 11.32 18.50
N LYS A 70 -10.27 10.37 18.91
CA LYS A 70 -11.12 10.52 20.11
C LYS A 70 -10.34 10.63 21.43
N THR A 71 -9.15 10.04 21.52
CA THR A 71 -8.33 10.01 22.75
C THR A 71 -7.28 11.12 22.83
N ARG A 72 -6.87 11.74 21.71
CA ARG A 72 -5.93 12.86 21.68
C ARG A 72 -6.63 14.22 21.59
N LYS A 73 -7.15 14.73 22.72
CA LYS A 73 -7.45 16.16 22.87
C LYS A 73 -6.21 17.01 23.21
N THR A 74 -5.04 16.41 23.40
CA THR A 74 -3.84 17.14 23.83
C THR A 74 -2.59 16.47 23.28
N GLN A 75 -1.63 17.28 22.82
CA GLN A 75 -0.32 16.93 22.26
C GLN A 75 -0.26 16.66 20.73
N ARG A 76 -0.42 17.75 19.96
CA ARG A 76 0.32 17.92 18.71
C ARG A 76 1.75 18.34 19.05
N LYS A 77 2.68 17.40 19.03
CA LYS A 77 4.06 17.71 18.64
C LYS A 77 4.26 17.12 17.24
N CYS A 78 4.15 17.98 16.23
CA CYS A 78 4.61 17.67 14.88
C CYS A 78 6.13 17.54 14.91
N TYR A 79 6.64 16.34 15.18
CA TYR A 79 8.03 16.02 14.87
C TYR A 79 8.09 15.66 13.39
N ILE A 80 8.37 16.66 12.56
CA ILE A 80 8.52 16.56 11.10
C ILE A 80 9.85 15.88 10.71
N PHE A 81 10.73 15.58 11.66
CA PHE A 81 12.04 14.99 11.39
C PHE A 81 12.27 13.69 12.17
N SER A 82 12.85 12.71 11.47
CA SER A 82 13.35 11.41 11.98
C SER A 82 12.46 10.18 11.74
N ASN A 83 12.02 9.96 10.49
CA ASN A 83 11.70 8.61 10.03
C ASN A 83 12.39 8.38 8.68
N SER A 84 13.62 7.85 8.72
CA SER A 84 14.39 7.48 7.51
C SER A 84 13.55 6.61 6.56
N ILE A 85 12.70 5.74 7.10
CA ILE A 85 11.76 4.89 6.34
C ILE A 85 10.78 5.72 5.48
N VAL A 86 10.24 6.82 6.02
CA VAL A 86 9.29 7.68 5.31
C VAL A 86 10.00 8.44 4.19
N SER A 87 11.20 8.94 4.47
CA SER A 87 12.02 9.61 3.44
C SER A 87 12.42 8.64 2.32
N VAL A 88 12.76 7.39 2.64
CA VAL A 88 13.03 6.35 1.64
C VAL A 88 11.76 6.05 0.83
N ALA A 89 10.60 5.95 1.48
CA ALA A 89 9.33 5.75 0.78
C ALA A 89 9.01 6.89 -0.19
N ASP A 90 9.25 8.14 0.19
CA ASP A 90 9.05 9.31 -0.67
C ASP A 90 9.99 9.30 -1.88
N ILE A 91 11.27 8.94 -1.69
CA ILE A 91 12.23 8.79 -2.79
C ILE A 91 11.76 7.71 -3.76
N VAL A 92 11.38 6.53 -3.24
CA VAL A 92 10.88 5.40 -4.05
C VAL A 92 9.60 5.78 -4.79
N PHE A 93 8.72 6.59 -4.18
CA PHE A 93 7.53 7.11 -4.81
C PHE A 93 7.86 8.01 -6.02
N VAL A 94 8.80 8.96 -5.85
CA VAL A 94 9.24 9.85 -6.93
C VAL A 94 9.86 9.05 -8.08
N ILE A 95 10.71 8.07 -7.76
CA ILE A 95 11.31 7.17 -8.76
C ILE A 95 10.22 6.38 -9.51
N GLY A 96 9.22 5.87 -8.80
CA GLY A 96 8.09 5.15 -9.42
C GLY A 96 7.31 6.03 -10.40
N ILE A 97 7.03 7.28 -10.04
CA ILE A 97 6.36 8.25 -10.92
C ILE A 97 7.21 8.56 -12.15
N LEU A 98 8.50 8.86 -11.96
CA LEU A 98 9.43 9.10 -13.07
C LEU A 98 9.52 7.88 -14.00
N GLY A 99 9.55 6.68 -13.43
CA GLY A 99 9.52 5.41 -14.16
C GLY A 99 8.24 5.24 -15.00
N MET A 100 7.09 5.63 -14.46
CA MET A 100 5.81 5.59 -15.19
C MET A 100 5.78 6.61 -16.34
N ILE A 101 6.22 7.85 -16.09
CA ILE A 101 6.26 8.92 -17.10
C ILE A 101 7.21 8.54 -18.24
N THR A 102 8.42 8.08 -17.92
CA THR A 102 9.40 7.63 -18.92
C THR A 102 8.88 6.43 -19.72
N SER A 103 8.26 5.45 -19.06
CA SER A 103 7.64 4.30 -19.72
C SER A 103 6.50 4.70 -20.68
N CYS A 104 5.77 5.76 -20.35
CA CYS A 104 4.72 6.31 -21.21
C CYS A 104 5.30 7.07 -22.42
N LEU A 105 6.35 7.85 -22.22
CA LEU A 105 6.99 8.65 -23.27
C LEU A 105 7.75 7.80 -24.28
N LEU A 106 8.44 6.75 -23.82
CA LEU A 106 9.28 5.91 -24.68
C LEU A 106 8.47 4.96 -25.58
N SER A 107 7.15 4.79 -25.38
CA SER A 107 6.23 3.89 -26.13
C SER A 107 6.69 2.41 -26.29
N MET A 108 7.88 2.06 -25.79
CA MET A 108 8.54 0.77 -25.88
C MET A 108 8.41 -0.05 -24.59
N SER A 109 7.72 0.48 -23.59
CA SER A 109 7.52 -0.20 -22.31
C SER A 109 6.53 -1.34 -22.47
N SER A 110 6.98 -2.57 -22.21
CA SER A 110 6.11 -3.73 -22.05
C SER A 110 5.02 -3.46 -21.00
N THR A 111 3.85 -4.08 -21.15
CA THR A 111 2.72 -3.94 -20.21
C THR A 111 3.13 -4.29 -18.77
N TYR A 112 4.09 -5.21 -18.63
CA TYR A 112 4.70 -5.61 -17.36
C TYR A 112 5.37 -4.45 -16.62
N MET A 113 6.15 -3.61 -17.32
CA MET A 113 6.84 -2.46 -16.71
C MET A 113 5.85 -1.42 -16.15
N ARG A 114 4.68 -1.27 -16.78
CA ARG A 114 3.62 -0.38 -16.27
C ARG A 114 3.05 -0.88 -14.94
N TYR A 115 2.80 -2.18 -14.83
CA TYR A 115 2.33 -2.79 -13.58
C TYR A 115 3.39 -2.80 -12.47
N LEU A 116 4.67 -2.96 -12.83
CA LEU A 116 5.78 -2.79 -11.89
C LEU A 116 5.84 -1.37 -11.32
N CYS A 117 5.71 -0.35 -12.17
CA CYS A 117 5.70 1.05 -11.70
C CYS A 117 4.49 1.30 -10.78
N LEU A 118 3.31 0.78 -11.11
CA LEU A 118 2.13 0.86 -10.25
C LEU A 118 2.34 0.19 -8.90
N PHE A 119 2.94 -1.01 -8.88
CA PHE A 119 3.32 -1.70 -7.65
C PHE A 119 4.23 -0.82 -6.78
N ILE A 120 5.28 -0.25 -7.36
CA ILE A 120 6.25 0.60 -6.65
C ILE A 120 5.57 1.84 -6.05
N ILE A 121 4.78 2.55 -6.85
CA ILE A 121 4.07 3.78 -6.42
C ILE A 121 3.08 3.49 -5.29
N VAL A 122 2.26 2.45 -5.43
CA VAL A 122 1.23 2.12 -4.44
C VAL A 122 1.87 1.57 -3.16
N SER A 123 2.91 0.74 -3.28
CA SER A 123 3.65 0.21 -2.13
C SER A 123 4.36 1.33 -1.36
N SER A 124 4.99 2.28 -2.06
CA SER A 124 5.68 3.40 -1.41
C SER A 124 4.68 4.35 -0.74
N LEU A 125 3.53 4.61 -1.36
CA LEU A 125 2.45 5.40 -0.76
C LEU A 125 1.87 4.73 0.48
N ASN A 126 1.64 3.42 0.44
CA ASN A 126 1.18 2.64 1.60
C ASN A 126 2.20 2.68 2.76
N THR A 127 3.47 2.53 2.42
CA THR A 127 4.58 2.63 3.39
C THR A 127 4.64 4.03 3.99
N HIS A 128 4.51 5.08 3.17
CA HIS A 128 4.41 6.44 3.65
C HIS A 128 3.22 6.59 4.61
N LEU A 129 2.01 6.15 4.25
CA LEU A 129 0.83 6.29 5.10
C LEU A 129 0.97 5.55 6.45
N LEU A 130 1.57 4.36 6.44
CA LEU A 130 1.81 3.56 7.64
C LEU A 130 2.85 4.19 8.57
N TYR A 131 3.95 4.70 8.01
CA TYR A 131 5.12 5.16 8.79
C TYR A 131 5.20 6.68 9.00
N SER A 132 4.61 7.50 8.12
CA SER A 132 4.48 8.96 8.26
C SER A 132 3.63 9.31 9.47
N ARG A 133 2.62 8.47 9.71
CA ARG A 133 1.83 8.49 10.92
C ARG A 133 2.54 7.63 11.95
N LYS A 134 3.48 8.23 12.70
CA LYS A 134 4.15 7.70 13.90
C LYS A 134 3.13 7.29 14.98
N TYR A 135 2.34 6.24 14.73
CA TYR A 135 1.17 5.89 15.53
C TYR A 135 1.46 4.79 16.54
N ILE A 136 2.61 4.10 16.55
CA ILE A 136 2.75 2.80 17.25
C ILE A 136 4.10 2.57 17.97
N ARG A 137 4.88 3.61 18.30
CA ARG A 137 6.09 3.42 19.14
C ARG A 137 6.18 4.31 20.38
N GLU A 138 5.08 4.96 20.76
CA GLU A 138 4.97 5.71 22.02
C GLU A 138 3.71 5.27 22.79
#